data_AF-Q0AHP2-F1
#
_entry.id   AF-Q0AHP2-F1
#
_cell.length_a   1.000
_cell.length_b   1.000
_cell.length_c   1.000
_cell.angle_alpha   90.00
_cell.angle_beta   90.00
_cell.angle_gamma   90.00
#
_symmetry.space_group_name_H-M   'P 1'
#
loop_
_entity.id
_entity.type
_entity.pdbx_description
1 polymer ?
#
loop_
_entity_poly.entity_id
_entity_poly.type
_entity_poly.pdbx_seq_one_letter_code
_entity_poly.pdbx_strand_id
1 'polypeptide(L)'
;MHIPSRALHELYLLPFEMVVKDAQPASLMCAYPHINGAYACDNHALLVQTLRQRWDFDGWVESDRRAMHSTVDALLAGVGYELDSEPRFYTENKIMAALAAGDITEQHIDAALRPRHVKMFEFDQFENPFNQIINVDLDTNAAKARALVEGGITLLKNDGGTLPLKPNVQSIALIGHKWFAGSATMPPRNLSPSELTTVVAPYTVTPKQGLENTLTKIGGSATVTYNDGTDIASAVNLAMNSDVVILMVGTNPRETRDLLKLTLPTLCTNDGDPSDPDPSYPSDSGLPGTIKAAGEVCVEQDQLVREVAAANPNNVVVLYSAGG
;
A
#
# COMPACT_ATOMS: atom_id res chain seq x y z
N MET A 1 17.24 11.64 9.50
CA MET A 1 16.93 12.82 8.67
C MET A 1 17.12 14.11 9.47
N HIS A 2 17.70 15.12 8.83
CA HIS A 2 17.83 16.46 9.39
C HIS A 2 17.02 17.42 8.52
N ILE A 3 15.92 17.93 9.07
CA ILE A 3 14.92 18.71 8.36
C ILE A 3 14.88 20.12 8.99
N PRO A 4 15.08 21.18 8.20
CA PRO A 4 14.88 22.54 8.68
C PRO A 4 13.48 22.72 9.26
N SER A 5 13.36 23.44 10.38
CA SER A 5 12.08 23.63 11.09
C SER A 5 10.94 24.09 10.18
N ARG A 6 11.23 25.02 9.25
CA ARG A 6 10.25 25.49 8.28
C ARG A 6 9.68 24.36 7.42
N ALA A 7 10.54 23.55 6.80
CA ALA A 7 10.10 22.43 5.96
C ALA A 7 9.37 21.35 6.78
N LEU A 8 9.83 21.11 8.01
CA LEU A 8 9.17 20.19 8.93
C LEU A 8 7.72 20.60 9.18
N HIS A 9 7.46 21.87 9.52
CA HIS A 9 6.12 22.35 9.86
C HIS A 9 5.25 22.70 8.64
N GLU A 10 5.81 23.25 7.56
CA GLU A 10 5.03 23.69 6.38
C GLU A 10 4.74 22.57 5.38
N LEU A 11 5.46 21.44 5.42
CA LEU A 11 5.31 20.34 4.46
C LEU A 11 4.99 19.00 5.13
N TYR A 12 5.90 18.50 5.98
CA TYR A 12 5.81 17.14 6.50
C TYR A 12 4.76 16.99 7.62
N LEU A 13 4.68 17.98 8.51
CA LEU A 13 3.77 17.97 9.64
C LEU A 13 2.41 18.60 9.33
N LEU A 14 2.29 19.37 8.24
CA LEU A 14 1.05 20.05 7.88
C LEU A 14 -0.16 19.10 7.76
N PRO A 15 -0.07 17.92 7.10
CA PRO A 15 -1.20 17.00 7.05
C PRO A 15 -1.59 16.46 8.43
N PHE A 16 -0.62 16.23 9.32
CA PHE A 16 -0.89 15.78 10.69
C PHE A 16 -1.55 16.87 11.52
N GLU A 17 -1.12 18.13 11.37
CA GLU A 17 -1.74 19.27 12.03
C GLU A 17 -3.22 19.40 11.62
N MET A 18 -3.51 19.26 10.33
CA MET A 18 -4.89 19.29 9.81
C MET A 18 -5.72 18.15 10.41
N VAL A 19 -5.21 16.91 10.41
CA VAL A 19 -5.94 15.77 11.00
C VAL A 19 -6.17 15.99 12.50
N VAL A 20 -5.16 16.41 13.26
CA VAL A 20 -5.30 16.64 14.70
C VAL A 20 -6.34 17.73 15.01
N LYS A 21 -6.26 18.87 14.32
CA LYS A 21 -7.12 20.02 14.61
C LYS A 21 -8.54 19.88 14.05
N ASP A 22 -8.68 19.28 12.88
CA ASP A 22 -9.97 19.25 12.17
C ASP A 22 -10.74 17.95 12.39
N ALA A 23 -10.03 16.82 12.57
CA ALA A 23 -10.63 15.49 12.67
C ALA A 23 -10.52 14.86 14.07
N GLN A 24 -9.69 15.40 14.96
CA GLN A 24 -9.56 14.98 16.36
C GLN A 24 -9.40 13.45 16.50
N PRO A 25 -8.35 12.86 15.90
CA PRO A 25 -8.17 11.41 15.90
C PRO A 25 -7.92 10.90 17.32
N ALA A 26 -8.37 9.68 17.61
CA ALA A 26 -8.18 9.09 18.92
C ALA A 26 -6.72 8.67 19.18
N SER A 27 -6.00 8.29 18.13
CA SER A 27 -4.64 7.76 18.19
C SER A 27 -3.78 8.30 17.05
N LEU A 28 -2.48 8.36 17.30
CA LEU A 28 -1.44 8.52 16.28
C LEU A 28 -0.32 7.51 16.51
N MET A 29 0.36 7.11 15.43
CA MET A 29 1.48 6.19 15.48
C MET A 29 2.80 6.93 15.23
N CYS A 30 3.78 6.78 16.12
CA CYS A 30 5.13 7.30 15.90
C CYS A 30 5.94 6.35 15.01
N ALA A 31 6.69 6.91 14.07
CA ALA A 31 7.35 6.16 12.99
C ALA A 31 8.79 5.73 13.33
N TYR A 32 9.41 4.91 12.46
CA TYR A 32 10.80 4.47 12.58
C TYR A 32 11.92 5.53 12.54
N PRO A 33 11.85 6.61 11.74
CA PRO A 33 13.04 7.36 11.41
C PRO A 33 13.57 8.19 12.58
N HIS A 34 14.88 8.41 12.56
CA HIS A 34 15.55 9.39 13.43
C HIS A 34 15.41 10.79 12.85
N ILE A 35 14.67 11.69 13.53
CA ILE A 35 14.34 13.03 13.06
C ILE A 35 15.01 14.07 13.97
N ASN A 36 15.87 14.91 13.39
CA ASN A 36 16.47 16.07 14.07
C ASN A 36 17.15 15.76 15.42
N GLY A 37 17.72 14.56 15.59
CA GLY A 37 18.50 14.20 16.78
C GLY A 37 17.88 13.15 17.70
N ALA A 38 16.64 12.71 17.44
CA ALA A 38 16.01 11.62 18.19
C ALA A 38 15.16 10.72 17.27
N TYR A 39 14.97 9.46 17.66
CA TYR A 39 13.98 8.57 17.04
C TYR A 39 12.57 9.15 17.22
N ALA A 40 11.68 8.99 16.25
CA ALA A 40 10.39 9.68 16.29
C ALA A 40 9.56 9.31 17.54
N CYS A 41 9.64 8.07 18.01
CA CYS A 41 9.00 7.61 19.24
C CYS A 41 9.65 8.12 20.54
N ASP A 42 10.88 8.61 20.48
CA ASP A 42 11.58 9.22 21.63
C ASP A 42 11.57 10.77 21.53
N ASN A 43 10.93 11.34 20.50
CA ASN A 43 11.15 12.73 20.13
C ASN A 43 10.19 13.69 20.86
N HIS A 44 10.64 14.20 22.00
CA HIS A 44 9.88 15.16 22.81
C HIS A 44 9.50 16.46 22.05
N ALA A 45 10.35 16.95 21.14
CA ALA A 45 10.04 18.15 20.36
C ALA A 45 8.87 17.91 19.38
N LEU A 46 8.76 16.69 18.84
CA LEU A 46 7.64 16.29 17.99
C LEU A 46 6.40 15.96 18.82
N LEU A 47 6.50 14.98 19.72
CA LEU A 47 5.33 14.38 20.37
C LEU A 47 4.76 15.25 21.51
N VAL A 48 5.60 16.00 22.22
CA VAL A 48 5.14 16.83 23.34
C VAL A 48 4.99 18.28 22.89
N GLN A 49 6.06 18.91 22.41
CA GLN A 49 6.04 20.34 22.12
C GLN A 49 5.18 20.67 20.90
N THR A 50 5.23 19.85 19.84
CA THR A 50 4.43 20.13 18.64
C THR A 50 3.04 19.53 18.75
N LEU A 51 2.96 18.20 18.87
CA LEU A 51 1.69 17.49 18.82
C LEU A 51 0.77 17.84 19.99
N ARG A 52 1.25 17.75 21.24
CA ARG A 52 0.40 18.01 22.42
C ARG A 52 0.28 19.50 22.73
N GLN A 53 1.39 20.23 22.85
CA GLN A 53 1.34 21.62 23.33
C GLN A 53 0.87 22.63 22.27
N ARG A 54 1.24 22.47 20.98
CA ARG A 54 0.85 23.42 19.93
C ARG A 54 -0.45 23.04 19.22
N TRP A 55 -0.71 21.75 19.05
CA TRP A 55 -1.89 21.28 18.34
C TRP A 55 -3.00 20.77 19.27
N ASP A 56 -2.77 20.73 20.58
CA ASP A 56 -3.74 20.31 21.60
C ASP A 56 -4.25 18.87 21.40
N PHE A 57 -3.36 17.97 20.97
CA PHE A 57 -3.70 16.56 20.80
C PHE A 57 -3.95 15.87 22.15
N ASP A 58 -5.18 15.39 22.33
CA ASP A 58 -5.69 14.75 23.55
C ASP A 58 -5.75 13.22 23.46
N GLY A 59 -5.40 12.64 22.30
CA GLY A 59 -5.35 11.20 22.08
C GLY A 59 -4.08 10.51 22.60
N TRP A 60 -3.97 9.21 22.34
CA TRP A 60 -2.78 8.43 22.69
C TRP A 60 -1.81 8.30 21.50
N VAL A 61 -0.55 8.02 21.83
CA VAL A 61 0.47 7.69 20.83
C VAL A 61 0.92 6.26 21.06
N GLU A 62 0.98 5.48 19.99
CA GLU A 62 1.60 4.15 19.99
C GLU A 62 2.81 4.13 19.06
N SER A 63 3.70 3.15 19.24
CA SER A 63 4.79 2.93 18.30
C SER A 63 4.32 2.23 17.03
N ASP A 64 5.03 2.45 15.94
CA ASP A 64 5.09 1.46 14.86
C ASP A 64 5.83 0.19 15.37
N ARG A 65 5.69 -0.92 14.66
CA ARG A 65 6.17 -2.22 15.06
C ARG A 65 7.69 -2.25 15.18
N ARG A 66 8.22 -2.34 16.40
CA ARG A 66 9.68 -2.28 16.70
C ARG A 66 10.33 -0.92 16.43
N ALA A 67 9.55 0.16 16.37
CA ALA A 67 10.07 1.52 16.18
C ALA A 67 10.57 2.19 17.47
N MET A 68 10.32 1.61 18.64
CA MET A 68 10.86 2.13 19.89
C MET A 68 12.35 1.84 20.04
N HIS A 69 13.06 2.75 20.72
CA HIS A 69 14.49 2.62 20.99
C HIS A 69 14.85 2.86 22.46
N SER A 70 13.89 3.26 23.29
CA SER A 70 14.09 3.57 24.70
C SER A 70 12.87 3.21 25.55
N THR A 71 13.06 3.01 26.85
CA THR A 71 11.97 2.90 27.84
C THR A 71 11.61 4.28 28.39
N VAL A 72 12.62 5.01 28.87
CA VAL A 72 12.41 6.28 29.59
C VAL A 72 12.04 7.40 28.62
N ASP A 73 12.83 7.64 27.57
CA ASP A 73 12.59 8.78 26.67
C ASP A 73 11.27 8.66 25.93
N ALA A 74 10.89 7.45 25.48
CA ALA A 74 9.60 7.19 24.86
C ALA A 74 8.42 7.46 25.80
N LEU A 75 8.53 7.04 27.06
CA LEU A 75 7.48 7.27 28.06
C LEU A 75 7.35 8.75 28.38
N LEU A 76 8.47 9.45 28.55
CA LEU A 76 8.49 10.89 28.78
C LEU A 76 8.04 11.69 27.55
N ALA A 77 8.21 11.15 26.33
CA ALA A 77 7.64 11.69 25.10
C ALA A 77 6.13 11.39 24.95
N GLY A 78 5.55 10.59 25.84
CA GLY A 78 4.12 10.30 25.91
C GLY A 78 3.64 9.17 25.01
N VAL A 79 4.54 8.24 24.63
CA VAL A 79 4.17 6.98 23.95
C VAL A 79 3.58 6.02 24.98
N GLY A 80 2.31 5.67 24.81
CA GLY A 80 1.56 4.85 25.77
C GLY A 80 1.53 3.36 25.46
N TYR A 81 1.96 2.94 24.27
CA TYR A 81 1.93 1.54 23.85
C TYR A 81 3.07 1.19 22.90
N GLU A 82 3.84 0.16 23.25
CA GLU A 82 4.80 -0.48 22.35
C GLU A 82 4.07 -1.54 21.53
N LEU A 83 3.81 -1.23 20.26
CA LEU A 83 3.11 -2.15 19.35
C LEU A 83 4.09 -3.24 18.88
N ASP A 84 4.16 -4.36 19.58
CA ASP A 84 4.76 -5.59 19.05
C ASP A 84 4.17 -6.83 19.73
N SER A 85 4.26 -7.97 19.05
CA SER A 85 4.00 -9.29 19.65
C SER A 85 5.00 -9.62 20.78
N GLU A 86 6.21 -9.07 20.71
CA GLU A 86 7.31 -9.26 21.66
C GLU A 86 7.91 -7.88 22.01
N PRO A 87 7.26 -7.09 22.89
CA PRO A 87 7.75 -5.76 23.26
C PRO A 87 9.12 -5.84 23.94
N ARG A 88 10.01 -4.91 23.59
CA ARG A 88 11.42 -4.89 24.02
C ARG A 88 11.72 -3.80 25.03
N PHE A 89 10.96 -2.71 25.06
CA PHE A 89 11.24 -1.52 25.87
C PHE A 89 10.27 -1.35 27.02
N TYR A 90 8.99 -1.63 26.82
CA TYR A 90 7.97 -1.64 27.87
C TYR A 90 7.80 -3.05 28.46
N THR A 91 8.92 -3.64 28.88
CA THR A 91 8.90 -4.88 29.67
C THR A 91 8.82 -4.55 31.15
N GLU A 92 8.20 -5.44 31.94
CA GLU A 92 8.09 -5.29 33.39
C GLU A 92 9.44 -4.96 34.04
N ASN A 93 10.49 -5.73 33.71
CA ASN A 93 11.84 -5.52 34.25
C ASN A 93 12.40 -4.13 33.95
N LYS A 94 12.18 -3.60 32.74
CA LYS A 94 12.71 -2.28 32.35
C LYS A 94 11.94 -1.14 32.99
N ILE A 95 10.62 -1.23 33.06
CA ILE A 95 9.77 -0.23 33.73
C ILE A 95 10.07 -0.19 35.22
N MET A 96 10.15 -1.35 35.87
CA MET A 96 10.46 -1.44 37.30
C MET A 96 11.87 -0.92 37.62
N ALA A 97 12.86 -1.20 36.75
CA ALA A 97 14.20 -0.65 36.90
C ALA A 97 14.20 0.88 36.79
N ALA A 98 13.48 1.46 35.82
CA ALA A 98 13.39 2.89 35.64
C ALA A 98 12.66 3.61 36.81
N LEU A 99 11.61 2.98 37.37
CA LEU A 99 10.95 3.45 38.59
C LEU A 99 11.90 3.42 39.80
N ALA A 100 12.61 2.32 39.99
CA ALA A 100 13.56 2.16 41.10
C ALA A 100 14.74 3.13 41.00
N ALA A 101 15.18 3.46 39.78
CA ALA A 101 16.20 4.47 39.51
C ALA A 101 15.69 5.92 39.69
N GLY A 102 14.37 6.13 39.71
CA GLY A 102 13.76 7.45 39.75
C GLY A 102 13.76 8.19 38.42
N ASP A 103 14.09 7.51 37.32
CA ASP A 103 14.08 8.07 35.96
C ASP A 103 12.65 8.36 35.49
N ILE A 104 11.68 7.60 36.01
CA ILE A 104 10.25 7.79 35.78
C ILE A 104 9.47 7.68 37.09
N THR A 105 8.23 8.15 37.08
CA THR A 105 7.29 8.06 38.20
C THR A 105 6.00 7.37 37.74
N GLU A 106 5.19 6.91 38.68
CA GLU A 106 3.84 6.41 38.37
C GLU A 106 3.01 7.45 37.62
N GLN A 107 3.18 8.74 37.92
CA GLN A 107 2.51 9.82 37.21
C GLN A 107 2.87 9.88 35.72
N HIS A 108 4.11 9.54 35.34
CA HIS A 108 4.49 9.46 33.93
C HIS A 108 3.77 8.31 33.21
N ILE A 109 3.63 7.17 33.89
CA ILE A 109 2.88 6.02 33.36
C ILE A 109 1.40 6.38 33.21
N ASP A 110 0.80 6.97 34.24
CA ASP A 110 -0.59 7.44 34.22
C ASP A 110 -0.83 8.45 33.09
N ALA A 111 0.10 9.39 32.88
CA ALA A 111 0.00 10.39 31.82
C ALA A 111 0.03 9.75 30.42
N ALA A 112 0.85 8.70 30.22
CA ALA A 112 0.94 8.00 28.94
C ALA A 112 -0.29 7.10 28.66
N LEU A 113 -0.87 6.48 29.71
CA LEU A 113 -2.00 5.55 29.57
C LEU A 113 -3.37 6.23 29.59
N ARG A 114 -3.52 7.35 30.31
CA ARG A 114 -4.81 8.04 30.49
C ARG A 114 -5.51 8.41 29.19
N PRO A 115 -4.85 8.99 28.16
CA PRO A 115 -5.52 9.35 26.91
C PRO A 115 -6.23 8.17 26.25
N ARG A 116 -5.58 7.00 26.23
CA ARG A 116 -6.17 5.77 25.69
C ARG A 116 -7.45 5.40 26.44
N HIS A 117 -7.42 5.40 27.77
CA HIS A 117 -8.58 5.06 28.57
C HIS A 117 -9.72 6.07 28.41
N VAL A 118 -9.41 7.37 28.30
CA VAL A 118 -10.41 8.40 28.00
C VAL A 118 -11.08 8.12 26.66
N LYS A 119 -10.31 7.83 25.60
CA LYS A 119 -10.87 7.47 24.29
C LYS A 119 -11.68 6.17 24.34
N MET A 120 -11.27 5.18 25.14
CA MET A 120 -12.06 3.97 25.36
C MET A 120 -13.43 4.27 25.99
N PHE A 121 -13.52 5.22 26.93
CA PHE A 121 -14.81 5.71 27.45
C PHE A 121 -15.61 6.49 26.40
N GLU A 122 -14.97 7.38 25.63
CA GLU A 122 -15.63 8.13 24.55
C GLU A 122 -16.26 7.22 23.49
N PHE A 123 -15.63 6.08 23.21
CA PHE A 123 -16.13 5.05 22.28
C PHE A 123 -16.96 3.95 22.96
N ASP A 124 -17.33 4.13 24.24
CA ASP A 124 -18.23 3.21 24.95
C ASP A 124 -17.69 1.77 25.04
N GLN A 125 -16.35 1.60 25.03
CA GLN A 125 -15.70 0.28 24.96
C GLN A 125 -15.81 -0.52 26.26
N PHE A 126 -15.97 0.15 27.40
CA PHE A 126 -16.09 -0.51 28.70
C PHE A 126 -17.50 -1.08 28.92
N GLU A 127 -18.52 -0.41 28.39
CA GLU A 127 -19.91 -0.79 28.45
C GLU A 127 -20.25 -1.78 27.32
N ASN A 128 -19.74 -1.53 26.12
CA ASN A 128 -19.97 -2.32 24.92
C ASN A 128 -18.65 -2.86 24.34
N PRO A 129 -18.14 -4.00 24.85
CA PRO A 129 -16.87 -4.53 24.42
C PRO A 129 -16.92 -4.99 22.96
N PHE A 130 -16.00 -4.48 22.14
CA PHE A 130 -15.81 -4.86 20.73
C PHE A 130 -15.09 -6.22 20.59
N ASN A 131 -15.74 -7.30 21.05
CA ASN A 131 -15.15 -8.64 21.13
C ASN A 131 -15.61 -9.61 20.03
N GLN A 132 -16.27 -9.10 18.99
CA GLN A 132 -16.77 -9.89 17.86
C GLN A 132 -16.47 -9.19 16.54
N ILE A 133 -16.16 -9.99 15.50
CA ILE A 133 -16.14 -9.49 14.13
C ILE A 133 -17.58 -9.23 13.71
N ILE A 134 -17.89 -7.98 13.40
CA ILE A 134 -19.23 -7.59 12.98
C ILE A 134 -19.50 -8.03 11.53
N ASN A 135 -20.72 -8.49 11.26
CA ASN A 135 -21.19 -8.66 9.89
C ASN A 135 -21.35 -7.30 9.25
N VAL A 136 -20.61 -7.06 8.16
CA VAL A 136 -20.68 -5.81 7.40
C VAL A 136 -21.48 -6.01 6.12
N ASP A 137 -22.18 -4.97 5.68
CA ASP A 137 -22.79 -4.93 4.35
C ASP A 137 -21.69 -4.78 3.29
N LEU A 138 -21.27 -5.92 2.75
CA LEU A 138 -20.21 -5.99 1.76
C LEU A 138 -20.60 -5.37 0.43
N ASP A 139 -21.87 -5.43 0.04
CA ASP A 139 -22.34 -4.92 -1.26
C ASP A 139 -22.32 -3.39 -1.26
N THR A 140 -22.83 -2.76 -0.21
CA THR A 140 -22.77 -1.30 -0.06
C THR A 140 -21.33 -0.81 0.02
N ASN A 141 -20.45 -1.51 0.74
CA ASN A 141 -19.04 -1.15 0.82
C ASN A 141 -18.30 -1.34 -0.51
N ALA A 142 -18.60 -2.42 -1.25
CA ALA A 142 -18.03 -2.65 -2.57
C ALA A 142 -18.50 -1.61 -3.60
N ALA A 143 -19.75 -1.16 -3.53
CA ALA A 143 -20.24 -0.07 -4.38
C ALA A 143 -19.50 1.24 -4.13
N LYS A 144 -19.21 1.58 -2.85
CA LYS A 144 -18.37 2.73 -2.49
C LYS A 144 -16.93 2.58 -2.96
N ALA A 145 -16.32 1.42 -2.76
CA ALA A 145 -14.96 1.13 -3.21
C ALA A 145 -14.85 1.26 -4.74
N ARG A 146 -15.85 0.74 -5.46
CA ARG A 146 -15.95 0.89 -6.91
C ARG A 146 -16.03 2.35 -7.34
N ALA A 147 -16.92 3.13 -6.73
CA ALA A 147 -17.07 4.56 -7.06
C ALA A 147 -15.78 5.36 -6.76
N LEU A 148 -15.09 5.04 -5.66
CA LEU A 148 -13.80 5.65 -5.32
C LEU A 148 -12.72 5.33 -6.37
N VAL A 149 -12.60 4.06 -6.77
CA VAL A 149 -11.61 3.65 -7.78
C VAL A 149 -11.97 4.24 -9.14
N GLU A 150 -13.23 4.21 -9.57
CA GLU A 150 -13.68 4.82 -10.82
C GLU A 150 -13.40 6.34 -10.86
N GLY A 151 -13.59 7.04 -9.74
CA GLY A 151 -13.27 8.47 -9.61
C GLY A 151 -11.78 8.80 -9.52
N GLY A 152 -10.93 7.83 -9.18
CA GLY A 152 -9.47 7.98 -9.09
C GLY A 152 -8.71 7.70 -10.39
N ILE A 153 -9.35 7.06 -11.39
CA ILE A 153 -8.72 6.76 -12.68
C ILE A 153 -8.45 8.06 -13.43
N THR A 154 -7.21 8.25 -13.87
CA THR A 154 -6.78 9.42 -14.66
C THR A 154 -6.49 9.02 -16.10
N LEU A 155 -7.22 9.62 -17.05
CA LEU A 155 -6.96 9.46 -18.48
C LEU A 155 -5.81 10.37 -18.91
N LEU A 156 -4.60 9.82 -19.07
CA LEU A 156 -3.41 10.59 -19.44
C LEU A 156 -3.38 10.94 -20.94
N LYS A 157 -3.86 10.03 -21.79
CA LYS A 157 -3.78 10.15 -23.25
C LYS A 157 -4.96 9.42 -23.90
N ASN A 158 -5.52 9.99 -24.96
CA ASN A 158 -6.57 9.37 -25.78
C ASN A 158 -6.49 9.84 -27.24
N ASP A 159 -5.53 9.30 -27.97
CA ASP A 159 -5.37 9.58 -29.40
C ASP A 159 -6.34 8.70 -30.23
N GLY A 160 -6.79 9.21 -31.38
CA GLY A 160 -7.61 8.44 -32.33
C GLY A 160 -9.03 8.12 -31.86
N GLY A 161 -9.42 8.57 -30.66
CA GLY A 161 -10.74 8.27 -30.09
C GLY A 161 -10.95 6.79 -29.79
N THR A 162 -9.88 6.08 -29.42
CA THR A 162 -9.93 4.66 -29.02
C THR A 162 -10.80 4.45 -27.78
N LEU A 163 -10.77 5.40 -26.84
CA LEU A 163 -11.66 5.41 -25.67
C LEU A 163 -12.76 6.47 -25.82
N PRO A 164 -14.01 6.17 -25.41
CA PRO A 164 -14.48 4.88 -24.89
C PRO A 164 -14.57 3.79 -25.97
N LEU A 165 -14.45 2.52 -25.56
CA LEU A 165 -14.61 1.39 -26.47
C LEU A 165 -16.00 1.40 -27.10
N LYS A 166 -16.06 1.05 -28.39
CA LYS A 166 -17.30 1.02 -29.18
C LYS A 166 -17.90 -0.39 -29.19
N PRO A 167 -19.22 -0.54 -29.32
CA PRO A 167 -19.88 -1.84 -29.32
C PRO A 167 -19.55 -2.71 -30.55
N ASN A 168 -19.01 -2.12 -31.62
CA ASN A 168 -18.65 -2.84 -32.85
C ASN A 168 -17.27 -3.51 -32.81
N VAL A 169 -16.52 -3.36 -31.71
CA VAL A 169 -15.30 -4.15 -31.47
C VAL A 169 -15.69 -5.62 -31.34
N GLN A 170 -14.98 -6.51 -32.04
CA GLN A 170 -15.25 -7.95 -32.07
C GLN A 170 -14.22 -8.76 -31.27
N SER A 171 -12.99 -8.26 -31.14
CA SER A 171 -11.91 -8.94 -30.41
C SER A 171 -11.08 -7.96 -29.60
N ILE A 172 -10.83 -8.33 -28.33
CA ILE A 172 -9.98 -7.57 -27.41
C ILE A 172 -8.88 -8.49 -26.88
N ALA A 173 -7.63 -8.08 -27.11
CA ALA A 173 -6.48 -8.66 -26.43
C ALA A 173 -6.30 -7.98 -25.07
N LEU A 174 -6.49 -8.73 -23.98
CA LEU A 174 -6.13 -8.31 -22.64
C LEU A 174 -4.74 -8.89 -22.32
N ILE A 175 -3.73 -8.03 -22.27
CA ILE A 175 -2.33 -8.46 -22.15
C ILE A 175 -1.73 -7.85 -20.89
N GLY A 176 -0.98 -8.63 -20.11
CA GLY A 176 -0.22 -8.13 -18.97
C GLY A 176 0.00 -9.18 -17.90
N HIS A 177 0.96 -8.95 -17.02
CA HIS A 177 1.26 -9.89 -15.94
C HIS A 177 0.01 -10.20 -15.09
N LYS A 178 -0.07 -11.42 -14.54
CA LYS A 178 -1.23 -11.90 -13.76
C LYS A 178 -1.66 -10.95 -12.63
N TRP A 179 -0.71 -10.24 -12.01
CA TRP A 179 -1.01 -9.28 -10.95
C TRP A 179 -1.82 -8.06 -11.42
N PHE A 180 -1.78 -7.72 -12.71
CA PHE A 180 -2.47 -6.55 -13.25
C PHE A 180 -3.62 -6.91 -14.18
N ALA A 181 -3.45 -7.92 -15.05
CA ALA A 181 -4.43 -8.31 -16.06
C ALA A 181 -5.19 -9.60 -15.73
N GLY A 182 -4.58 -10.54 -15.00
CA GLY A 182 -5.16 -11.85 -14.69
C GLY A 182 -6.01 -11.88 -13.43
N SER A 183 -5.62 -11.11 -12.42
CA SER A 183 -6.22 -11.05 -11.09
C SER A 183 -6.53 -9.61 -10.69
N ALA A 184 -7.54 -9.42 -9.85
CA ALA A 184 -7.83 -8.13 -9.23
C ALA A 184 -7.26 -8.07 -7.81
N THR A 185 -5.95 -8.26 -7.71
CA THR A 185 -5.20 -8.27 -6.45
C THR A 185 -4.03 -7.32 -6.55
N MET A 186 -3.73 -6.58 -5.48
CA MET A 186 -2.42 -5.91 -5.43
C MET A 186 -1.32 -6.97 -5.36
N PRO A 187 -0.16 -6.70 -5.98
CA PRO A 187 0.99 -7.57 -5.80
C PRO A 187 1.43 -7.58 -4.31
N PRO A 188 2.09 -8.65 -3.85
CA PRO A 188 2.40 -8.82 -2.42
C PRO A 188 3.34 -7.72 -1.93
N ARG A 189 2.94 -7.01 -0.87
CA ARG A 189 3.71 -5.88 -0.30
C ARG A 189 4.86 -6.31 0.62
N ASN A 190 4.91 -7.58 1.01
CA ASN A 190 5.93 -8.18 1.90
C ASN A 190 6.49 -9.48 1.31
N LEU A 191 7.63 -9.92 1.86
CA LEU A 191 8.44 -11.05 1.37
C LEU A 191 7.74 -12.43 1.53
N SER A 192 6.69 -12.52 2.35
CA SER A 192 5.91 -13.74 2.50
C SER A 192 4.41 -13.50 2.26
N PRO A 193 3.70 -14.42 1.59
CA PRO A 193 2.23 -14.44 1.51
C PRO A 193 1.57 -14.55 2.88
N SER A 194 2.25 -15.16 3.87
CA SER A 194 1.79 -15.21 5.25
C SER A 194 2.01 -13.91 6.02
N GLU A 195 2.76 -12.97 5.44
CA GLU A 195 3.01 -11.62 5.96
C GLU A 195 2.25 -10.54 5.16
N LEU A 196 1.27 -10.98 4.35
CA LEU A 196 0.37 -10.08 3.65
C LEU A 196 -0.38 -9.23 4.68
N THR A 197 0.00 -7.95 4.76
CA THR A 197 -0.72 -6.90 5.49
C THR A 197 -1.97 -6.44 4.73
N THR A 198 -2.33 -7.14 3.64
CA THR A 198 -3.53 -6.84 2.86
C THR A 198 -4.74 -7.54 3.44
N VAL A 199 -5.86 -6.81 3.52
CA VAL A 199 -7.16 -7.40 3.81
C VAL A 199 -7.50 -8.41 2.72
N VAL A 200 -7.90 -9.63 3.11
CA VAL A 200 -8.41 -10.63 2.17
C VAL A 200 -9.77 -10.16 1.66
N ALA A 201 -9.84 -9.87 0.35
CA ALA A 201 -11.09 -9.43 -0.27
C ALA A 201 -12.12 -10.58 -0.27
N PRO A 202 -13.37 -10.34 0.17
CA PRO A 202 -14.42 -11.36 0.13
C PRO A 202 -14.75 -11.84 -1.29
N TYR A 203 -14.60 -10.95 -2.28
CA TYR A 203 -14.65 -11.26 -3.70
C TYR A 203 -13.84 -10.23 -4.50
N THR A 204 -13.53 -10.55 -5.75
CA THR A 204 -12.88 -9.63 -6.68
C THR A 204 -13.52 -9.71 -8.06
N VAL A 205 -13.35 -8.66 -8.88
CA VAL A 205 -13.76 -8.64 -10.29
C VAL A 205 -12.50 -8.49 -11.13
N THR A 206 -12.11 -9.56 -11.84
CA THR A 206 -10.91 -9.54 -12.68
C THR A 206 -11.04 -8.50 -13.80
N PRO A 207 -9.94 -7.99 -14.36
CA PRO A 207 -9.99 -7.07 -15.49
C PRO A 207 -10.76 -7.63 -16.69
N LYS A 208 -10.60 -8.93 -16.98
CA LYS A 208 -11.38 -9.63 -17.99
C LYS A 208 -12.89 -9.55 -17.69
N GLN A 209 -13.30 -9.93 -16.48
CA GLN A 209 -14.71 -9.88 -16.09
C GLN A 209 -15.27 -8.44 -16.13
N GLY A 210 -14.47 -7.46 -15.70
CA GLY A 210 -14.82 -6.03 -15.77
C GLY A 210 -15.03 -5.53 -17.21
N LEU A 211 -14.16 -5.94 -18.13
CA LEU A 211 -14.30 -5.65 -19.56
C LEU A 211 -15.55 -6.31 -20.15
N GLU A 212 -15.76 -7.60 -19.89
CA GLU A 212 -16.94 -8.35 -20.38
C GLU A 212 -18.26 -7.74 -19.86
N ASN A 213 -18.30 -7.36 -18.59
CA ASN A 213 -19.45 -6.66 -17.99
C ASN A 213 -19.69 -5.30 -18.67
N THR A 214 -18.62 -4.57 -18.97
CA THR A 214 -18.69 -3.25 -19.62
C THR A 214 -19.15 -3.38 -21.08
N LEU A 215 -18.62 -4.36 -21.82
CA LEU A 215 -19.04 -4.68 -23.19
C LEU A 215 -20.54 -5.00 -23.24
N THR A 216 -21.01 -5.87 -22.34
CA THR A 216 -22.43 -6.19 -22.20
C THR A 216 -23.27 -4.93 -21.98
N LYS A 217 -22.83 -4.04 -21.08
CA LYS A 217 -23.53 -2.78 -20.78
C LYS A 217 -23.63 -1.83 -21.97
N ILE A 218 -22.62 -1.80 -22.84
CA ILE A 218 -22.60 -0.92 -24.02
C ILE A 218 -23.22 -1.58 -25.26
N GLY A 219 -23.72 -2.81 -25.15
CA GLY A 219 -24.30 -3.57 -26.26
C GLY A 219 -23.26 -4.18 -27.22
N GLY A 220 -22.03 -4.37 -26.76
CA GLY A 220 -20.97 -5.05 -27.51
C GLY A 220 -20.90 -6.55 -27.21
N SER A 221 -20.27 -7.29 -28.11
CA SER A 221 -20.11 -8.75 -28.00
C SER A 221 -18.68 -9.21 -28.26
N ALA A 222 -17.70 -8.33 -27.99
CA ALA A 222 -16.31 -8.63 -28.26
C ALA A 222 -15.82 -9.83 -27.44
N THR A 223 -15.02 -10.70 -28.07
CA THR A 223 -14.31 -11.77 -27.35
C THR A 223 -13.09 -11.18 -26.65
N VAL A 224 -13.00 -11.35 -25.32
CA VAL A 224 -11.83 -10.93 -24.53
C VAL A 224 -10.90 -12.11 -24.30
N THR A 225 -9.71 -12.05 -24.89
CA THR A 225 -8.68 -13.09 -24.76
C THR A 225 -7.54 -12.57 -23.89
N TYR A 226 -7.24 -13.29 -22.80
CA TYR A 226 -6.18 -12.93 -21.88
C TYR A 226 -4.84 -13.59 -22.26
N ASN A 227 -3.76 -12.84 -22.14
CA ASN A 227 -2.37 -13.32 -22.23
C ASN A 227 -1.55 -12.68 -21.10
N ASP A 228 -0.78 -13.48 -20.38
CA ASP A 228 -0.05 -13.03 -19.18
C ASP A 228 1.27 -12.28 -19.47
N GLY A 229 1.65 -12.16 -20.74
CA GLY A 229 2.84 -11.44 -21.19
C GLY A 229 4.16 -12.17 -20.95
N THR A 230 4.13 -13.43 -20.49
CA THR A 230 5.35 -14.22 -20.23
C THR A 230 6.05 -14.67 -21.51
N ASP A 231 5.28 -14.86 -22.58
CA ASP A 231 5.77 -15.03 -23.95
C ASP A 231 5.36 -13.82 -24.80
N ILE A 232 6.33 -12.93 -25.06
CA ILE A 232 6.11 -11.70 -25.82
C ILE A 232 5.68 -12.01 -27.26
N ALA A 233 6.20 -13.07 -27.89
CA ALA A 233 5.82 -13.42 -29.25
C ALA A 233 4.35 -13.84 -29.32
N SER A 234 3.89 -14.61 -28.34
CA SER A 234 2.48 -14.96 -28.18
C SER A 234 1.60 -13.74 -27.93
N ALA A 235 2.03 -12.81 -27.07
CA ALA A 235 1.32 -11.56 -26.80
C ALA A 235 1.20 -10.67 -28.05
N VAL A 236 2.29 -10.53 -28.81
CA VAL A 236 2.32 -9.81 -30.10
C VAL A 236 1.39 -10.47 -31.12
N ASN A 237 1.40 -11.80 -31.22
CA ASN A 237 0.49 -12.51 -32.11
C ASN A 237 -0.98 -12.28 -31.72
N LEU A 238 -1.31 -12.30 -30.44
CA LEU A 238 -2.67 -11.99 -29.98
C LEU A 238 -3.05 -10.53 -30.31
N ALA A 239 -2.12 -9.60 -30.12
CA ALA A 239 -2.32 -8.19 -30.43
C ALA A 239 -2.60 -7.96 -31.92
N MET A 240 -1.83 -8.57 -32.84
CA MET A 240 -2.03 -8.44 -34.29
C MET A 240 -3.39 -8.96 -34.76
N ASN A 241 -3.94 -9.96 -34.08
CA ASN A 241 -5.20 -10.61 -34.44
C ASN A 241 -6.43 -10.07 -33.67
N SER A 242 -6.27 -8.96 -32.94
CA SER A 242 -7.35 -8.33 -32.17
C SER A 242 -7.69 -6.93 -32.70
N ASP A 243 -8.95 -6.51 -32.59
CA ASP A 243 -9.35 -5.16 -33.02
C ASP A 243 -8.78 -4.09 -32.10
N VAL A 244 -8.72 -4.38 -30.79
CA VAL A 244 -8.21 -3.51 -29.73
C VAL A 244 -7.32 -4.30 -28.77
N VAL A 245 -6.28 -3.65 -28.27
CA VAL A 245 -5.43 -4.17 -27.19
C VAL A 245 -5.64 -3.35 -25.92
N ILE A 246 -5.89 -4.03 -24.80
CA ILE A 246 -5.80 -3.47 -23.45
C ILE A 246 -4.56 -4.08 -22.79
N LEU A 247 -3.51 -3.29 -22.66
CA LEU A 247 -2.26 -3.69 -22.03
C LEU A 247 -2.22 -3.17 -20.59
N MET A 248 -2.15 -4.05 -19.60
CA MET A 248 -2.11 -3.68 -18.18
C MET A 248 -0.73 -3.98 -17.58
N VAL A 249 -0.03 -2.94 -17.17
CA VAL A 249 1.32 -2.99 -16.62
C VAL A 249 1.42 -2.10 -15.39
N GLY A 250 2.43 -2.29 -14.56
CA GLY A 250 2.49 -1.58 -13.28
C GLY A 250 3.73 -1.82 -12.44
N THR A 251 3.72 -1.24 -11.25
CA THR A 251 4.78 -1.36 -10.24
C THR A 251 4.32 -2.21 -9.07
N ASN A 252 5.27 -2.85 -8.35
CA ASN A 252 5.00 -3.56 -7.10
C ASN A 252 5.78 -2.91 -5.93
N PRO A 253 5.30 -1.79 -5.36
CA PRO A 253 5.96 -1.17 -4.20
C PRO A 253 5.89 -2.09 -2.96
N ARG A 254 6.91 -2.05 -2.11
CA ARG A 254 6.96 -2.81 -0.86
C ARG A 254 7.25 -1.88 0.31
N GLU A 255 6.81 -2.27 1.50
CA GLU A 255 7.03 -1.49 2.72
C GLU A 255 8.52 -1.37 3.08
N THR A 256 9.28 -2.45 2.84
CA THR A 256 10.68 -2.58 3.24
C THR A 256 11.69 -2.31 2.12
N ARG A 257 11.23 -1.97 0.91
CA ARG A 257 12.09 -1.79 -0.27
C ARG A 257 11.54 -0.71 -1.20
N ASP A 258 12.37 0.28 -1.47
CA ASP A 258 12.11 1.32 -2.46
C ASP A 258 12.35 0.83 -3.89
N LEU A 259 11.69 1.47 -4.85
CA LEU A 259 12.06 1.38 -6.26
C LEU A 259 13.41 2.09 -6.47
N LEU A 260 14.31 1.47 -7.22
CA LEU A 260 15.60 2.09 -7.57
C LEU A 260 15.49 2.91 -8.86
N LYS A 261 14.48 2.63 -9.68
CA LYS A 261 14.23 3.31 -10.96
C LYS A 261 12.75 3.59 -11.18
N LEU A 262 12.48 4.53 -12.08
CA LEU A 262 11.13 4.86 -12.55
C LEU A 262 10.69 4.03 -13.77
N THR A 263 11.47 3.02 -14.16
CA THR A 263 11.13 2.08 -15.25
C THR A 263 10.13 1.04 -14.78
N LEU A 264 9.38 0.43 -15.71
CA LEU A 264 8.53 -0.69 -15.33
C LEU A 264 9.41 -1.88 -14.94
N PRO A 265 9.21 -2.46 -13.75
CA PRO A 265 10.05 -3.56 -13.31
C PRO A 265 9.82 -4.82 -14.13
N THR A 266 10.87 -5.61 -14.31
CA THR A 266 10.72 -7.03 -14.68
C THR A 266 10.03 -7.76 -13.54
N LEU A 267 8.99 -8.55 -13.85
CA LEU A 267 8.26 -9.32 -12.85
C LEU A 267 8.52 -10.80 -13.04
N CYS A 268 9.19 -11.44 -12.09
CA CYS A 268 9.50 -12.86 -12.13
C CYS A 268 8.67 -13.64 -11.11
N THR A 269 8.21 -14.84 -11.50
CA THR A 269 7.55 -15.79 -10.60
C THR A 269 8.19 -17.16 -10.74
N ASN A 270 8.33 -17.89 -9.64
CA ASN A 270 8.75 -19.28 -9.66
C ASN A 270 7.72 -20.16 -10.35
N ASP A 271 8.19 -21.06 -11.24
CA ASP A 271 7.40 -22.09 -11.90
C ASP A 271 6.67 -22.98 -10.86
N GLY A 272 5.42 -22.61 -10.54
CA GLY A 272 4.48 -23.50 -9.84
C GLY A 272 4.02 -23.06 -8.45
N ASP A 273 4.59 -22.01 -7.85
CA ASP A 273 4.03 -21.43 -6.62
C ASP A 273 3.37 -20.07 -6.91
N PRO A 274 2.05 -20.02 -7.13
CA PRO A 274 1.34 -18.77 -7.34
C PRO A 274 1.34 -17.86 -6.11
N SER A 275 1.76 -18.35 -4.95
CA SER A 275 1.91 -17.59 -3.72
C SER A 275 3.31 -16.98 -3.57
N ASP A 276 4.36 -17.53 -4.15
CA ASP A 276 5.73 -17.04 -3.92
C ASP A 276 5.94 -15.60 -4.47
N PRO A 277 6.08 -14.58 -3.61
CA PRO A 277 6.21 -13.19 -4.01
C PRO A 277 7.63 -12.88 -4.45
N ASP A 278 8.03 -13.46 -5.57
CA ASP A 278 9.29 -13.14 -6.23
C ASP A 278 10.50 -13.49 -5.31
N PRO A 279 10.99 -14.74 -5.36
CA PRO A 279 12.08 -15.21 -4.49
C PRO A 279 13.41 -14.50 -4.78
N SER A 280 13.51 -13.83 -5.93
CA SER A 280 14.74 -13.28 -6.44
C SER A 280 14.44 -11.97 -7.18
N TYR A 281 14.48 -10.88 -6.41
CA TYR A 281 14.79 -9.57 -6.95
C TYR A 281 16.31 -9.35 -6.89
N PRO A 282 17.18 -10.03 -7.69
CA PRO A 282 18.48 -9.47 -7.95
C PRO A 282 18.23 -8.31 -8.92
N SER A 283 17.96 -7.15 -8.33
CA SER A 283 18.03 -5.83 -8.93
C SER A 283 16.93 -5.42 -9.91
N ASP A 284 16.29 -4.31 -9.54
CA ASP A 284 15.72 -3.27 -10.41
C ASP A 284 16.80 -2.65 -11.36
N SER A 285 17.81 -3.42 -11.78
CA SER A 285 19.01 -2.91 -12.45
C SER A 285 18.76 -2.58 -13.91
N GLY A 286 17.66 -3.00 -14.52
CA GLY A 286 17.40 -2.82 -15.96
C GLY A 286 18.63 -3.18 -16.81
N LEU A 287 19.49 -4.07 -16.32
CA LEU A 287 20.65 -4.53 -17.05
C LEU A 287 20.20 -5.68 -17.95
N PRO A 288 20.58 -5.69 -19.24
CA PRO A 288 20.39 -6.87 -20.06
C PRO A 288 21.18 -8.03 -19.40
N GLY A 289 20.48 -9.04 -18.91
CA GLY A 289 21.10 -10.28 -18.42
C GLY A 289 21.26 -10.45 -16.91
N THR A 290 20.31 -10.00 -16.09
CA THR A 290 20.16 -10.58 -14.74
C THR A 290 19.85 -12.08 -14.88
N ILE A 291 20.63 -12.90 -14.18
CA ILE A 291 20.60 -14.35 -14.29
C ILE A 291 19.22 -14.83 -13.79
N LYS A 292 18.32 -15.21 -14.70
CA LYS A 292 17.14 -16.00 -14.38
C LYS A 292 17.59 -17.15 -13.49
N ALA A 293 17.06 -17.27 -12.27
CA ALA A 293 17.21 -18.51 -11.56
C ALA A 293 16.55 -19.62 -12.40
N ALA A 294 17.11 -20.82 -12.38
CA ALA A 294 16.56 -21.93 -13.16
C ALA A 294 15.10 -22.20 -12.70
N GLY A 295 14.12 -22.01 -13.59
CA GLY A 295 12.69 -22.17 -13.29
C GLY A 295 11.91 -20.87 -13.02
N GLU A 296 12.47 -19.69 -13.31
CA GLU A 296 11.72 -18.42 -13.24
C GLU A 296 11.07 -18.04 -14.58
N VAL A 297 9.80 -17.68 -14.52
CA VAL A 297 9.05 -17.06 -15.63
C VAL A 297 8.95 -15.57 -15.36
N CYS A 298 9.50 -14.77 -16.26
CA CYS A 298 9.58 -13.32 -16.10
C CYS A 298 8.81 -12.57 -17.20
N VAL A 299 8.19 -11.46 -16.83
CA VAL A 299 7.56 -10.51 -17.75
C VAL A 299 8.39 -9.22 -17.78
N GLU A 300 9.05 -8.98 -18.91
CA GLU A 300 9.76 -7.74 -19.21
C GLU A 300 8.76 -6.67 -19.67
N GLN A 301 8.13 -5.98 -18.70
CA GLN A 301 7.00 -5.09 -18.98
C GLN A 301 7.31 -3.99 -20.00
N ASP A 302 8.48 -3.37 -19.92
CA ASP A 302 8.89 -2.33 -20.87
C ASP A 302 9.05 -2.86 -22.30
N GLN A 303 9.56 -4.09 -22.46
CA GLN A 303 9.66 -4.74 -23.77
C GLN A 303 8.28 -5.14 -24.28
N LEU A 304 7.44 -5.72 -23.42
CA LEU A 304 6.07 -6.09 -23.73
C LEU A 304 5.26 -4.89 -24.24
N VAL A 305 5.35 -3.73 -23.57
CA VAL A 305 4.70 -2.49 -24.02
C VAL A 305 5.17 -2.08 -25.40
N ARG A 306 6.50 -2.04 -25.64
CA ARG A 306 7.04 -1.62 -26.93
C ARG A 306 6.59 -2.53 -28.07
N GLU A 307 6.69 -3.85 -27.90
CA GLU A 307 6.39 -4.80 -28.97
C GLU A 307 4.89 -4.91 -29.25
N VAL A 308 4.06 -4.95 -28.21
CA VAL A 308 2.60 -5.03 -28.36
C VAL A 308 2.03 -3.73 -28.96
N ALA A 309 2.50 -2.57 -28.52
CA ALA A 309 2.05 -1.28 -29.07
C ALA A 309 2.47 -1.09 -30.54
N ALA A 310 3.62 -1.63 -30.94
CA ALA A 310 4.06 -1.63 -32.34
C ALA A 310 3.22 -2.59 -33.21
N ALA A 311 2.72 -3.68 -32.63
CA ALA A 311 1.94 -4.70 -33.34
C ALA A 311 0.50 -4.29 -33.62
N ASN A 312 -0.11 -3.43 -32.80
CA ASN A 312 -1.48 -2.97 -32.98
C ASN A 312 -1.63 -1.47 -32.67
N PRO A 313 -2.01 -0.63 -33.66
CA PRO A 313 -2.16 0.81 -33.46
C PRO A 313 -3.35 1.18 -32.56
N ASN A 314 -4.33 0.29 -32.39
CA ASN A 314 -5.48 0.46 -31.50
C ASN A 314 -5.20 -0.15 -30.13
N ASN A 315 -4.21 0.39 -29.42
CA ASN A 315 -3.86 -0.07 -28.08
C ASN A 315 -4.22 0.97 -27.00
N VAL A 316 -4.50 0.46 -25.80
CA VAL A 316 -4.71 1.22 -24.57
C VAL A 316 -3.76 0.65 -23.53
N VAL A 317 -2.89 1.48 -22.96
CA VAL A 317 -2.02 1.10 -21.85
C VAL A 317 -2.65 1.58 -20.54
N VAL A 318 -2.87 0.65 -19.63
CA VAL A 318 -3.37 0.90 -18.27
C VAL A 318 -2.21 0.71 -17.30
N LEU A 319 -1.83 1.79 -16.61
CA LEU A 319 -0.74 1.82 -15.63
C LEU A 319 -1.29 1.63 -14.21
N TYR A 320 -1.00 0.49 -13.59
CA TYR A 320 -1.25 0.20 -12.17
C TYR A 320 0.00 0.51 -11.35
N SER A 321 0.15 1.77 -10.93
CA SER A 321 1.30 2.21 -10.16
C SER A 321 0.89 2.89 -8.86
N ALA A 322 1.74 2.75 -7.84
CA ALA A 322 1.55 3.41 -6.54
C ALA A 322 2.29 4.75 -6.41
N GLY A 323 2.96 5.20 -7.47
CA GLY A 323 3.67 6.47 -7.51
C GLY A 323 4.47 6.61 -8.80
N GLY A 324 4.53 7.84 -9.32
CA GLY A 324 5.32 8.24 -10.48
C GLY A 324 6.36 9.29 -10.12
#